data_AF-A0A4U9HU01-F1
#
_entry.id   AF-A0A4U9HU01-F1
#
_cell.length_a   1.000
_cell.length_b   1.000
_cell.length_c   1.000
_cell.angle_alpha   90.00
_cell.angle_beta   90.00
_cell.angle_gamma   90.00
#
_symmetry.space_group_name_H-M   'P 1'
#
loop_
_entity.id
_entity.type
_entity.pdbx_description
1 polymer ?
#
loop_
_entity_poly.entity_id
_entity_poly.type
_entity_poly.pdbx_seq_one_letter_code
_entity_poly.pdbx_strand_id
1 'polypeptide(L)'
;MRFAALCHDLGKGLTPKEYWPHHHGHGPAGVRLVEAMCQRLRVPNPLRDLAKLVAEYHDLIHTVNKLRPETLLKLFDAIDVWRKPQRLEQIILTSEADARGRTGFEEQPYPQGDYLREAYRIASDVSVKEVVASGLQGPAIREEVQRRRRQALATWKAAQPQP
;
A
#
# COMPACT_ATOMS: atom_id res chain seq x y z
N MET A 1 -7.56 -11.01 -4.29
CA MET A 1 -8.53 -10.38 -3.36
C MET A 1 -8.85 -11.30 -2.20
N ARG A 2 -9.83 -12.20 -2.28
CA ARG A 2 -10.27 -13.05 -1.15
C ARG A 2 -9.13 -13.80 -0.44
N PHE A 3 -8.24 -14.43 -1.19
CA PHE A 3 -7.07 -15.11 -0.60
C PHE A 3 -6.12 -14.16 0.13
N ALA A 4 -5.90 -12.95 -0.39
CA ALA A 4 -5.08 -11.94 0.27
C ALA A 4 -5.78 -11.41 1.54
N ALA A 5 -7.10 -11.22 1.50
CA ALA A 5 -7.91 -10.89 2.68
C ALA A 5 -7.82 -11.97 3.75
N LEU A 6 -7.84 -13.26 3.39
CA LEU A 6 -7.61 -14.33 4.35
C LEU A 6 -6.20 -14.26 4.97
N CYS A 7 -5.22 -13.75 4.21
CA CYS A 7 -3.82 -13.80 4.59
C CYS A 7 -3.29 -12.59 5.35
N HIS A 8 -4.03 -11.47 5.38
CA HIS A 8 -3.49 -10.17 5.80
C HIS A 8 -2.88 -10.18 7.20
N ASP A 9 -3.48 -10.95 8.10
CA ASP A 9 -3.14 -10.98 9.53
C ASP A 9 -2.29 -12.18 9.96
N LEU A 10 -1.78 -13.02 9.02
CA LEU A 10 -1.02 -14.22 9.39
C LEU A 10 0.14 -13.94 10.37
N GLY A 11 0.77 -12.78 10.23
CA GLY A 11 1.88 -12.36 11.09
C GLY A 11 1.51 -12.22 12.57
N LYS A 12 0.23 -12.02 12.91
CA LYS A 12 -0.22 -11.91 14.32
C LYS A 12 0.08 -13.18 15.11
N GLY A 13 0.12 -14.34 14.44
CA GLY A 13 0.50 -15.61 15.05
C GLY A 13 1.94 -15.67 15.56
N LEU A 14 2.81 -14.71 15.17
CA LEU A 14 4.17 -14.58 15.69
C LEU A 14 4.29 -13.59 16.86
N THR A 15 3.23 -12.85 17.19
CA THR A 15 3.26 -11.86 18.27
C THR A 15 3.21 -12.56 19.64
N PRO A 16 4.21 -12.37 20.52
CA PRO A 16 4.14 -12.84 21.91
C PRO A 16 2.92 -12.27 22.66
N LYS A 17 2.35 -13.04 23.58
CA LYS A 17 1.08 -12.70 24.25
C LYS A 17 1.15 -11.39 25.04
N GLU A 18 2.33 -11.06 25.58
CA GLU A 18 2.58 -9.81 26.32
C GLU A 18 2.41 -8.54 25.46
N TYR A 19 2.44 -8.65 24.13
CA TYR A 19 2.26 -7.52 23.21
C TYR A 19 0.85 -7.46 22.60
N TRP A 20 -0.07 -8.30 23.08
CA TRP A 20 -1.46 -8.25 22.65
C TRP A 20 -2.16 -7.06 23.34
N PRO A 21 -3.15 -6.42 22.70
CA PRO A 21 -3.73 -6.73 21.38
C PRO A 21 -3.09 -5.96 20.21
N HIS A 22 -1.94 -5.32 20.40
CA HIS A 22 -1.40 -4.36 19.42
C HIS A 22 -0.75 -5.04 18.21
N HIS A 23 -0.16 -6.23 18.38
CA HIS A 23 0.49 -6.98 17.29
C HIS A 23 1.51 -6.15 16.49
N HIS A 24 2.33 -5.36 17.17
CA HIS A 24 3.33 -4.53 16.51
C HIS A 24 4.25 -5.35 15.60
N GLY A 25 4.46 -4.86 14.37
CA GLY A 25 5.35 -5.49 13.39
C GLY A 25 4.78 -6.74 12.71
N HIS A 26 3.51 -7.10 12.93
CA HIS A 26 2.93 -8.30 12.34
C HIS A 26 2.89 -8.26 10.80
N GLY A 27 2.70 -7.09 10.18
CA GLY A 27 2.64 -6.97 8.72
C GLY A 27 3.91 -7.48 8.02
N PRO A 28 5.08 -6.88 8.25
CA PRO A 28 6.36 -7.37 7.69
C PRO A 28 6.67 -8.82 8.08
N ALA A 29 6.36 -9.23 9.33
CA ALA A 29 6.57 -10.61 9.77
C ALA A 29 5.69 -11.62 9.00
N GLY A 30 4.47 -11.20 8.63
CA GLY A 30 3.51 -12.01 7.88
C GLY A 30 3.97 -12.39 6.48
N VAL A 31 4.80 -11.55 5.83
CA VAL A 31 5.29 -11.80 4.45
C VAL A 31 5.96 -13.16 4.32
N ARG A 32 6.82 -13.52 5.27
CA ARG A 32 7.54 -14.81 5.26
C ARG A 32 6.60 -15.99 5.51
N LEU A 33 5.58 -15.80 6.35
CA LEU A 33 4.57 -16.85 6.60
C LEU A 33 3.70 -17.09 5.37
N VAL A 34 3.23 -16.01 4.72
CA VAL A 34 2.46 -16.10 3.48
C VAL A 34 3.26 -16.81 2.40
N GLU A 35 4.54 -16.48 2.24
CA GLU A 35 5.43 -17.12 1.28
C GLU A 35 5.60 -18.62 1.54
N ALA A 36 5.94 -19.00 2.78
CA ALA A 36 6.10 -20.41 3.15
C ALA A 36 4.79 -21.21 2.99
N MET A 37 3.65 -20.64 3.40
CA MET A 37 2.35 -21.27 3.23
C MET A 37 2.02 -21.46 1.74
N CYS A 38 2.20 -20.42 0.92
CA CYS A 38 1.93 -20.49 -0.51
C CYS A 38 2.83 -21.51 -1.23
N GLN A 39 4.10 -21.63 -0.82
CA GLN A 39 5.01 -22.64 -1.35
C GLN A 39 4.52 -24.05 -1.02
N ARG A 40 4.14 -24.31 0.24
CA ARG A 40 3.65 -25.62 0.69
C ARG A 40 2.35 -26.02 0.00
N LEU A 41 1.43 -25.07 -0.19
CA LEU A 41 0.12 -25.29 -0.79
C LEU A 41 0.11 -25.12 -2.32
N ARG A 42 1.26 -24.81 -2.93
CA ARG A 42 1.40 -24.54 -4.38
C ARG A 42 0.41 -23.49 -4.90
N VAL A 43 0.22 -22.42 -4.12
CA VAL A 43 -0.66 -21.30 -4.48
C VAL A 43 -0.09 -20.57 -5.71
N PRO A 44 -0.91 -20.24 -6.73
CA PRO A 44 -0.47 -19.48 -7.89
C PRO A 44 0.26 -18.17 -7.52
N ASN A 45 1.38 -17.90 -8.21
CA ASN A 45 2.22 -16.72 -7.95
C ASN A 45 1.44 -15.39 -7.86
N PRO A 46 0.48 -15.08 -8.75
CA PRO A 46 -0.27 -13.82 -8.65
C PRO A 46 -1.05 -13.67 -7.34
N LEU A 47 -1.58 -14.76 -6.79
CA LEU A 47 -2.31 -14.76 -5.52
C LEU A 47 -1.36 -14.58 -4.35
N ARG A 48 -0.24 -15.32 -4.35
CA ARG A 48 0.83 -15.17 -3.34
C ARG A 48 1.37 -13.74 -3.31
N ASP A 49 1.69 -13.19 -4.47
CA ASP A 49 2.34 -11.88 -4.55
C ASP A 49 1.42 -10.76 -4.05
N LEU A 50 0.11 -10.84 -4.35
CA LEU A 50 -0.86 -9.90 -3.76
C LEU A 50 -1.02 -10.13 -2.26
N ALA A 51 -1.09 -11.38 -1.80
CA ALA A 51 -1.22 -11.69 -0.37
C ALA A 51 -0.03 -11.17 0.45
N LYS A 52 1.20 -11.26 -0.09
CA LYS A 52 2.41 -10.68 0.54
C LYS A 52 2.27 -9.17 0.71
N LEU A 53 1.85 -8.45 -0.34
CA LEU A 53 1.68 -7.00 -0.29
C LEU A 53 0.60 -6.56 0.71
N VAL A 54 -0.55 -7.24 0.70
CA VAL A 54 -1.63 -6.94 1.64
C VAL A 54 -1.18 -7.22 3.08
N ALA A 55 -0.57 -8.37 3.34
CA ALA A 55 -0.07 -8.68 4.68
C ALA A 55 0.90 -7.61 5.18
N GLU A 56 1.81 -7.15 4.33
CA GLU A 56 2.79 -6.14 4.72
C GLU A 56 2.20 -4.73 4.93
N TYR A 57 1.26 -4.31 4.08
CA TYR A 57 0.89 -2.89 3.96
C TYR A 57 -0.56 -2.54 4.34
N HIS A 58 -1.46 -3.49 4.58
CA HIS A 58 -2.88 -3.19 4.84
C HIS A 58 -3.08 -2.22 6.03
N ASP A 59 -2.33 -2.40 7.13
CA ASP A 59 -2.31 -1.52 8.30
C ASP A 59 -1.94 -0.07 7.96
N LEU A 60 -1.01 0.09 7.01
CA LEU A 60 -0.57 1.40 6.57
C LEU A 60 -1.71 2.14 5.84
N ILE A 61 -2.57 1.40 5.14
CA ILE A 61 -3.73 1.96 4.43
C ILE A 61 -4.75 2.54 5.40
N HIS A 62 -4.98 1.88 6.54
CA HIS A 62 -5.90 2.37 7.58
C HIS A 62 -5.52 3.74 8.14
N THR A 63 -4.24 4.13 8.02
CA THR A 63 -3.69 5.41 8.48
C THR A 63 -3.12 6.26 7.33
N VAL A 64 -3.53 5.99 6.08
CA VAL A 64 -2.94 6.58 4.87
C VAL A 64 -2.89 8.11 4.88
N ASN A 65 -3.91 8.74 5.46
CA ASN A 65 -4.02 10.19 5.58
C ASN A 65 -2.96 10.81 6.50
N LYS A 66 -2.32 10.03 7.38
CA LYS A 66 -1.24 10.46 8.28
C LYS A 66 0.14 10.28 7.66
N LEU A 67 0.24 9.58 6.53
CA LEU A 67 1.53 9.28 5.90
C LEU A 67 2.18 10.54 5.32
N ARG A 68 3.51 10.60 5.43
CA ARG A 68 4.32 11.61 4.75
C ARG A 68 4.30 11.35 3.24
N PRO A 69 4.44 12.38 2.39
CA PRO A 69 4.55 12.23 0.94
C PRO A 69 5.59 11.19 0.49
N GLU A 70 6.74 11.14 1.18
CA GLU A 70 7.77 10.14 0.89
C GLU A 70 7.32 8.71 1.23
N THR A 71 6.56 8.53 2.31
CA THR A 71 6.01 7.22 2.69
C THR A 71 4.95 6.75 1.69
N LEU A 72 4.11 7.66 1.18
CA LEU A 72 3.15 7.35 0.10
C LEU A 72 3.88 6.85 -1.17
N LEU A 73 4.97 7.51 -1.57
CA LEU A 73 5.76 7.06 -2.72
C LEU A 73 6.42 5.71 -2.49
N LYS A 74 6.98 5.47 -1.30
CA LYS A 74 7.54 4.16 -0.94
C LYS A 74 6.48 3.06 -1.00
N LEU A 75 5.27 3.34 -0.52
CA LEU A 75 4.14 2.42 -0.67
C LEU A 75 3.86 2.15 -2.15
N PHE A 76 3.69 3.18 -2.99
CA PHE A 76 3.42 3.02 -4.42
C PHE A 76 4.52 2.23 -5.16
N ASP A 77 5.78 2.48 -4.84
CA ASP A 77 6.91 1.70 -5.37
C ASP A 77 6.82 0.23 -4.91
N ALA A 78 6.57 -0.02 -3.63
CA ALA A 78 6.49 -1.36 -3.05
C ALA A 78 5.35 -2.19 -3.66
N ILE A 79 4.17 -1.59 -3.83
CA ILE A 79 3.04 -2.26 -4.49
C ILE A 79 3.17 -2.27 -6.02
N ASP A 80 4.21 -1.67 -6.60
CA ASP A 80 4.49 -1.69 -8.04
C ASP A 80 3.36 -1.08 -8.90
N VAL A 81 2.65 -0.07 -8.41
CA VAL A 81 1.48 0.50 -9.11
C VAL A 81 1.85 1.17 -10.44
N TRP A 82 3.09 1.56 -10.64
CA TRP A 82 3.55 2.16 -11.91
C TRP A 82 3.49 1.17 -13.08
N ARG A 83 3.71 -0.12 -12.82
CA ARG A 83 3.62 -1.19 -13.82
C ARG A 83 2.32 -1.99 -13.71
N LYS A 84 1.74 -2.06 -12.50
CA LYS A 84 0.56 -2.85 -12.18
C LYS A 84 -0.48 -1.96 -11.47
N PRO A 85 -1.08 -0.98 -12.16
CA PRO A 85 -1.98 0.00 -11.53
C PRO A 85 -3.16 -0.63 -10.80
N GLN A 86 -3.65 -1.77 -11.29
CA GLN A 86 -4.70 -2.55 -10.63
C GLN A 86 -4.38 -2.91 -9.15
N ARG A 87 -3.09 -2.97 -8.75
CA ARG A 87 -2.71 -3.32 -7.36
C ARG A 87 -3.18 -2.29 -6.36
N LEU A 88 -3.39 -1.05 -6.79
CA LEU A 88 -3.98 0.01 -5.98
C LEU A 88 -5.39 -0.38 -5.51
N GLU A 89 -6.27 -0.71 -6.46
CA GLU A 89 -7.64 -1.14 -6.12
C GLU A 89 -7.64 -2.46 -5.35
N GLN A 90 -6.71 -3.36 -5.67
CA GLN A 90 -6.61 -4.63 -4.94
C GLN A 90 -6.20 -4.46 -3.48
N ILE A 91 -5.32 -3.51 -3.16
CA ILE A 91 -4.98 -3.27 -1.75
C ILE A 91 -6.10 -2.52 -1.04
N ILE A 92 -6.71 -1.52 -1.69
CA ILE A 92 -7.84 -0.75 -1.13
C ILE A 92 -9.00 -1.67 -0.77
N LEU A 93 -9.49 -2.46 -1.73
CA LEU A 93 -10.63 -3.35 -1.51
C LEU A 93 -10.34 -4.42 -0.46
N THR A 94 -9.09 -4.85 -0.31
CA THR A 94 -8.73 -5.82 0.73
C THR A 94 -8.71 -5.18 2.11
N SER A 95 -8.13 -3.98 2.24
CA SER A 95 -8.12 -3.24 3.51
C SER A 95 -9.52 -2.75 3.91
N GLU A 96 -10.36 -2.38 2.94
CA GLU A 96 -11.77 -2.05 3.20
C GLU A 96 -12.54 -3.27 3.73
N ALA A 97 -12.33 -4.44 3.14
CA ALA A 97 -12.94 -5.69 3.62
C ALA A 97 -12.47 -6.08 5.04
N ASP A 98 -11.21 -5.80 5.40
CA ASP A 98 -10.71 -5.95 6.76
C ASP A 98 -11.42 -4.99 7.74
N ALA A 99 -11.48 -3.70 7.40
CA ALA A 99 -12.14 -2.69 8.22
C ALA A 99 -13.62 -3.02 8.48
N ARG A 100 -14.33 -3.49 7.45
CA ARG A 100 -15.74 -3.88 7.51
C ARG A 100 -15.99 -5.32 7.96
N GLY A 101 -14.92 -6.10 8.16
CA GLY A 101 -15.03 -7.52 8.52
C GLY A 101 -15.45 -7.78 9.97
N ARG A 102 -15.51 -6.72 10.79
CA ARG A 102 -15.97 -6.77 12.18
C ARG A 102 -17.47 -6.50 12.25
N THR A 103 -18.18 -7.28 13.07
CA THR A 103 -19.62 -7.10 13.29
C THR A 103 -19.94 -5.66 13.69
N GLY A 104 -20.91 -5.05 13.01
CA GLY A 104 -21.34 -3.67 13.22
C GLY A 104 -20.60 -2.62 12.40
N PHE A 105 -19.64 -3.02 11.54
CA PHE A 105 -18.87 -2.13 10.66
C PHE A 105 -19.13 -2.38 9.17
N GLU A 106 -20.10 -3.21 8.81
CA GLU A 106 -20.35 -3.69 7.45
C GLU A 106 -20.56 -2.54 6.44
N GLU A 107 -21.20 -1.47 6.89
CA GLU A 107 -21.52 -0.27 6.10
C GLU A 107 -20.59 0.92 6.44
N GLN A 108 -19.53 0.71 7.21
CA GLN A 108 -18.63 1.80 7.58
C GLN A 108 -17.94 2.36 6.32
N PRO A 109 -18.02 3.68 6.06
CA PRO A 109 -17.28 4.30 4.98
C PRO A 109 -15.77 4.07 5.14
N TYR A 110 -15.09 3.88 4.02
CA TYR A 110 -13.64 3.68 3.99
C TYR A 110 -12.92 4.80 3.20
N PRO A 111 -12.90 6.04 3.73
CA PRO A 111 -12.33 7.22 3.04
C PRO A 111 -10.83 7.08 2.74
N GLN A 112 -10.14 6.16 3.41
CA GLN A 112 -8.75 5.80 3.13
C GLN A 112 -8.56 5.32 1.69
N GLY A 113 -9.57 4.62 1.13
CA GLY A 113 -9.56 4.20 -0.27
C GLY A 113 -9.51 5.39 -1.23
N ASP A 114 -10.41 6.36 -1.04
CA ASP A 114 -10.49 7.55 -1.88
C ASP A 114 -9.26 8.44 -1.74
N TYR A 115 -8.74 8.59 -0.52
CA TYR A 115 -7.48 9.29 -0.27
C TYR A 115 -6.32 8.67 -1.06
N LEU A 116 -6.21 7.34 -1.07
CA LEU A 116 -5.12 6.65 -1.74
C LEU A 116 -5.24 6.72 -3.27
N ARG A 117 -6.47 6.66 -3.81
CA ARG A 117 -6.75 6.88 -5.24
C ARG A 117 -6.32 8.28 -5.69
N GLU A 118 -6.71 9.30 -4.93
CA GLU A 118 -6.36 10.67 -5.26
C GLU A 118 -4.86 10.92 -5.14
N ALA A 119 -4.22 10.42 -4.08
CA ALA A 119 -2.76 10.49 -3.94
C ALA A 119 -2.04 9.82 -5.13
N TYR A 120 -2.52 8.67 -5.59
CA TYR A 120 -1.94 7.99 -6.75
C TYR A 120 -2.14 8.79 -8.04
N ARG A 121 -3.30 9.41 -8.24
CA ARG A 121 -3.57 10.27 -9.39
C ARG A 121 -2.58 11.44 -9.44
N ILE A 122 -2.44 12.18 -8.33
CA ILE A 122 -1.50 13.30 -8.19
C ILE A 122 -0.06 12.88 -8.51
N ALA A 123 0.38 11.72 -8.01
CA ALA A 123 1.73 11.23 -8.28
C ALA A 123 1.90 10.70 -9.72
N SER A 124 0.84 10.18 -10.34
CA SER A 124 0.86 9.67 -11.70
C SER A 124 0.84 10.77 -12.76
N ASP A 125 0.25 11.93 -12.44
CA ASP A 125 0.18 13.10 -13.32
C ASP A 125 1.56 13.74 -13.56
N VAL A 126 2.59 13.38 -12.78
CA VAL A 126 3.96 13.84 -13.01
C VAL A 126 4.51 13.24 -14.32
N SER A 127 4.69 14.12 -15.31
CA SER A 127 5.17 13.77 -16.64
C SER A 127 6.63 13.30 -16.64
N VAL A 128 6.85 12.00 -16.89
CA VAL A 128 8.19 11.45 -17.15
C VAL A 128 8.77 12.03 -18.44
N LYS A 129 7.92 12.33 -19.44
CA LYS A 129 8.35 12.90 -20.72
C LYS A 129 9.02 14.26 -20.54
N GLU A 130 8.47 15.12 -19.69
CA GLU A 130 9.07 16.42 -19.38
C GLU A 130 10.41 16.31 -18.67
N VAL A 131 10.59 15.30 -17.80
CA VAL A 131 11.86 15.03 -17.14
C VAL A 131 12.92 14.58 -18.15
N VAL A 132 12.54 13.74 -19.10
CA VAL A 132 13.44 13.32 -20.19
C VAL A 132 13.77 14.50 -21.11
N ALA A 133 12.78 15.34 -21.43
CA ALA A 133 12.96 16.51 -22.27
C ALA A 133 13.88 17.58 -21.64
N SER A 134 14.07 17.58 -20.32
CA SER A 134 15.03 18.48 -19.66
C SER A 134 16.50 18.02 -19.79
N GLY A 135 16.78 16.99 -20.59
CA GLY A 135 18.14 16.53 -20.91
C GLY A 135 18.76 15.59 -19.87
N LEU A 136 18.01 15.17 -18.85
CA LEU A 136 18.47 14.19 -17.85
C LEU A 136 18.59 12.80 -18.47
N GLN A 137 19.56 12.01 -17.99
CA GLN A 137 19.86 10.68 -18.53
C GLN A 137 20.02 9.64 -17.42
N GLY A 138 19.72 8.39 -17.77
CA GLY A 138 19.97 7.24 -16.89
C GLY A 138 19.28 7.34 -15.52
N PRO A 139 19.98 7.04 -14.41
CA PRO A 139 19.42 7.08 -13.06
C PRO A 139 18.84 8.44 -12.65
N ALA A 140 19.37 9.55 -13.19
CA ALA A 140 18.93 10.90 -12.87
C ALA A 140 17.47 11.17 -13.27
N ILE A 141 16.97 10.50 -14.32
CA ILE A 141 15.54 10.59 -14.70
C ILE A 141 14.67 10.05 -13.58
N ARG A 142 15.02 8.88 -13.02
CA ARG A 142 14.22 8.25 -11.96
C ARG A 142 14.22 9.11 -10.70
N GLU A 143 15.37 9.63 -10.31
CA GLU A 143 15.52 10.50 -9.14
C GLU A 143 14.68 11.75 -9.28
N GLU A 144 14.73 12.40 -10.45
CA GLU A 144 13.97 13.62 -10.70
C GLU A 144 12.46 13.35 -10.77
N VAL A 145 12.02 12.26 -11.39
CA VAL A 145 10.59 11.86 -11.35
C VAL A 145 10.14 11.64 -9.92
N GLN A 146 10.91 10.93 -9.09
CA GLN A 146 10.55 10.72 -7.69
C GLN A 146 10.52 12.04 -6.90
N ARG A 147 11.46 12.95 -7.14
CA ARG A 147 11.50 14.27 -6.52
C ARG A 147 10.24 15.08 -6.87
N ARG A 148 9.88 15.15 -8.15
CA ARG A 148 8.67 15.85 -8.63
C ARG A 148 7.40 15.25 -8.07
N ARG A 149 7.27 13.91 -8.04
CA ARG A 149 6.14 13.22 -7.42
C ARG A 149 6.01 13.53 -5.93
N ARG A 150 7.14 13.56 -5.21
CA ARG A 150 7.17 13.87 -3.77
C ARG A 150 6.69 15.30 -3.52
N GLN A 151 7.15 16.23 -4.36
CA GLN A 151 6.73 17.62 -4.29
C GLN A 151 5.24 17.77 -4.59
N ALA A 152 4.72 17.13 -5.64
CA ALA A 152 3.31 17.16 -6.00
C ALA A 152 2.42 16.64 -4.85
N LEU A 153 2.79 15.50 -4.25
CA LEU A 153 2.10 14.95 -3.08
C LEU A 153 2.19 15.87 -1.86
N ALA A 154 3.33 16.52 -1.63
CA ALA A 154 3.50 17.47 -0.52
C ALA A 154 2.58 18.69 -0.69
N THR A 155 2.54 19.28 -1.89
CA THR A 155 1.65 20.40 -2.22
C THR A 155 0.18 19.99 -2.09
N TRP A 156 -0.22 18.85 -2.67
CA TRP A 156 -1.59 18.34 -2.57
C TRP A 156 -2.01 18.07 -1.12
N LYS A 157 -1.13 17.49 -0.30
CA LYS A 157 -1.42 17.22 1.11
C LYS A 157 -1.56 18.51 1.93
N ALA A 158 -0.72 19.51 1.66
CA ALA A 158 -0.79 20.81 2.35
C ALA A 158 -2.06 21.60 2.03
N ALA A 159 -2.67 21.36 0.86
CA ALA A 159 -3.93 21.97 0.43
C ALA A 159 -5.17 21.28 1.02
N GLN A 160 -5.03 20.12 1.65
CA GLN A 160 -6.14 19.41 2.28
C GLN A 160 -6.43 19.97 3.67
N PRO A 161 -7.70 19.92 4.12
CA PRO A 161 -8.03 20.16 5.50
C PRO A 161 -7.22 19.22 6.39
N GLN A 162 -6.46 19.77 7.34
CA GLN A 162 -5.84 18.91 8.34
C GLN A 162 -6.95 18.29 9.20
N PRO A 163 -6.87 16.98 9.49
CA PRO A 163 -7.81 16.31 10.38
C PRO A 163 -7.76 16.89 11.80
#